data_AF-A0AAT9RYN7-F1
#
_entry.id   AF-A0AAT9RYN7-F1
#
_cell.length_a   1.000
_cell.length_b   1.000
_cell.length_c   1.000
_cell.angle_alpha   90.00
_cell.angle_beta   90.00
_cell.angle_gamma   90.00
#
_symmetry.space_group_name_H-M   'P 1'
#
loop_
_entity.id
_entity.type
_entity.pdbx_description
1 polymer ?
#
loop_
_entity_poly.entity_id
_entity_poly.type
_entity_poly.pdbx_seq_one_letter_code
_entity_poly.pdbx_strand_id
1 'polypeptide(L)' 'MEEQSLASFRRVLDVNLQGPWPGMRAVAPSLRRAGGGVIVNISSLAGPTSYVSGLAGQPTVVTSDD' A
#
# COMPACT_ATOMS: atom_id res chain seq x y z
N MET A 1 -8.41 17.92 -5.45
CA MET A 1 -7.15 18.14 -4.71
C MET A 1 -7.23 19.39 -3.84
N GLU A 2 -7.90 20.44 -4.31
CA GLU A 2 -8.03 21.74 -3.64
C GLU A 2 -8.71 21.69 -2.26
N GLU A 3 -9.51 20.67 -1.97
CA GLU A 3 -10.12 20.45 -0.64
C GLU A 3 -9.21 19.76 0.39
N GLN A 4 -8.09 19.17 -0.03
CA GLN A 4 -7.25 18.40 0.90
C GLN A 4 -6.14 19.25 1.50
N SER A 5 -6.12 19.34 2.83
CA SER A 5 -5.04 20.02 3.52
C SER A 5 -3.73 19.22 3.43
N LEU A 6 -2.60 19.93 3.37
CA LEU A 6 -1.28 19.31 3.44
C LEU A 6 -1.09 18.48 4.73
N ALA A 7 -1.70 18.92 5.83
CA ALA A 7 -1.66 18.20 7.09
C ALA A 7 -2.39 16.84 7.00
N SER A 8 -3.58 16.82 6.38
CA SER A 8 -4.33 15.60 6.14
C SER A 8 -3.58 14.64 5.22
N PHE A 9 -2.97 15.16 4.14
CA PHE A 9 -2.16 14.35 3.23
C PHE A 9 -0.95 13.73 3.93
N ARG A 10 -0.21 14.52 4.71
CA ARG A 10 0.93 14.03 5.50
C ARG A 10 0.51 12.95 6.48
N ARG A 11 -0.60 13.14 7.17
CA ARG A 11 -1.10 12.14 8.11
C ARG A 11 -1.37 10.78 7.45
N VAL A 12 -1.91 10.77 6.23
CA VAL A 12 -2.12 9.52 5.47
C VAL A 12 -0.79 8.82 5.18
N LEU A 13 0.25 9.56 4.76
CA LEU A 13 1.58 9.01 4.51
C LEU A 13 2.26 8.52 5.80
N ASP A 14 2.16 9.30 6.87
CA ASP A 14 2.76 8.96 8.16
C ASP A 14 2.16 7.67 8.71
N VAL A 15 0.85 7.48 8.60
CA VAL A 15 0.16 6.28 9.12
C VAL A 15 0.34 5.07 8.20
N ASN A 16 0.11 5.23 6.89
CA ASN A 16 0.00 4.09 5.98
C ASN A 16 1.33 3.67 5.34
N LEU A 17 2.28 4.58 5.22
CA LEU A 17 3.56 4.31 4.56
C LEU A 17 4.73 4.33 5.55
N GLN A 18 4.88 5.38 6.35
CA GLN A 18 5.98 5.49 7.30
C GLN A 18 5.75 4.63 8.56
N GLY A 19 4.51 4.59 9.04
CA GLY A 19 4.12 3.92 10.29
C GLY A 19 4.45 2.42 10.34
N PRO A 20 4.23 1.64 9.27
CA PRO A 20 4.55 0.21 9.28
C PRO A 20 6.06 -0.11 9.25
N TRP A 21 6.89 0.78 8.68
CA TRP A 21 8.33 0.58 8.52
C TRP A 21 9.07 0.23 9.84
N PRO A 22 8.92 0.96 10.95
CA PRO A 22 9.59 0.61 12.21
C PRO A 22 9.15 -0.76 12.75
N GLY A 23 7.89 -1.16 12.57
CA GLY A 23 7.38 -2.47 12.96
C GLY A 23 8.03 -3.60 12.14
N MET A 24 8.09 -3.43 10.82
CA MET A 24 8.79 -4.36 9.93
C MET A 24 10.28 -4.48 10.29
N ARG A 25 10.94 -3.35 10.56
CA ARG A 25 12.35 -3.32 10.98
C ARG A 25 12.56 -4.05 12.31
N ALA A 26 11.66 -3.87 13.27
CA ALA A 26 11.74 -4.51 14.58
C ALA A 26 11.54 -6.03 14.51
N VAL A 27 10.63 -6.52 13.66
CA VAL A 27 10.31 -7.96 13.56
C VAL A 27 11.27 -8.75 12.68
N ALA A 28 11.88 -8.11 11.67
CA ALA A 28 12.74 -8.78 10.69
C ALA A 28 13.87 -9.64 11.30
N PRO A 29 14.59 -9.22 12.36
CA PRO A 29 15.60 -10.06 13.00
C PRO A 29 15.03 -11.34 13.63
N SER A 30 13.81 -11.27 14.18
CA SER A 30 13.18 -12.44 14.79
C SER A 30 12.75 -13.47 13.75
N LEU A 31 12.19 -13.01 12.63
CA LEU A 31 11.83 -13.89 11.50
C LEU A 31 13.08 -14.57 10.93
N ARG A 32 14.20 -13.85 10.82
CA ARG A 32 15.48 -14.43 10.39
C ARG A 32 15.99 -15.51 11.35
N ARG A 33 15.96 -15.26 12.67
CA ARG A 33 16.37 -16.26 13.68
C ARG A 33 15.49 -17.50 13.68
N ALA A 34 14.21 -17.36 13.35
CA ALA A 34 13.26 -18.46 13.24
C ALA A 34 13.44 -19.31 11.96
N GLY A 35 14.39 -18.97 11.09
CA GLY A 35 14.61 -19.66 9.81
C GLY A 35 13.71 -19.17 8.66
N GLY A 36 12.92 -18.11 8.88
CA GLY A 36 12.03 -17.54 7.87
C GLY A 36 10.72 -17.00 8.46
N GLY A 37 9.94 -16.34 7.62
CA GLY A 37 8.62 -15.82 7.95
C GLY A 37 8.14 -14.79 6.94
N VAL A 38 6.85 -14.45 7.01
CA VAL A 38 6.19 -13.55 6.05
C VAL A 38 5.70 -12.30 6.75
N ILE A 39 5.96 -11.14 6.14
CA ILE A 39 5.34 -9.86 6.47
C ILE A 39 4.30 -9.58 5.39
N VAL A 40 3.03 -9.42 5.77
CA VAL A 40 1.94 -9.10 4.83
C VAL A 40 1.56 -7.63 4.99
N ASN A 41 1.69 -6.84 3.92
CA ASN A 41 1.17 -5.48 3.88
C ASN A 41 -0.17 -5.46 3.16
N ILE A 42 -1.11 -4.66 3.68
CA ILE A 42 -2.42 -4.44 3.05
C ILE A 42 -2.31 -3.21 2.16
N SER A 43 -2.60 -3.38 0.87
CA SER A 43 -2.68 -2.30 -0.10
C SER A 43 -4.11 -2.17 -0.64
N SER A 44 -4.35 -1.13 -1.44
CA SER A 44 -5.59 -0.94 -2.19
C SER A 44 -5.29 -1.00 -3.68
N LEU A 45 -6.29 -1.37 -4.49
CA LEU A 45 -6.21 -1.29 -5.96
C LEU A 45 -5.89 0.13 -6.45
N ALA A 46 -6.23 1.17 -5.66
CA ALA A 46 -5.85 2.55 -5.94
C ALA A 46 -4.33 2.81 -5.96
N GLY A 47 -3.52 1.89 -5.41
CA GLY A 47 -2.07 1.98 -5.40
C GLY A 47 -1.44 1.66 -6.76
N PRO A 48 -1.67 0.45 -7.30
CA PRO A 48 -1.15 0.07 -8.62
C PRO A 48 -2.02 0.54 -9.80
N THR A 49 -3.32 0.77 -9.60
CA THR A 49 -4.25 1.15 -10.67
C THR A 49 -4.58 2.64 -10.58
N SER A 50 -4.40 3.36 -11.69
CA SER A 50 -4.99 4.68 -11.86
C SER A 50 -6.50 4.51 -12.04
N TYR A 51 -7.31 4.93 -11.06
CA TYR A 51 -8.73 5.11 -11.29
C TYR A 51 -8.89 6.27 -12.29
N VAL A 52 -9.04 5.95 -13.58
CA VAL A 52 -9.37 6.94 -14.59
C VAL A 52 -10.78 7.43 -14.26
N SER A 53 -10.85 8.65 -13.72
CA SER A 53 -12.03 9.26 -13.09
C SER A 53 -13.26 9.44 -14.01
N GLY A 54 -13.27 8.88 -15.22
CA GLY A 54 -14.36 8.99 -16.18
C GLY A 54 -15.10 7.68 -16.49
N LEU A 55 -14.61 6.52 -16.05
CA LEU A 55 -15.24 5.23 -16.36
C LEU A 55 -15.55 4.47 -15.06
N ALA A 56 -16.61 4.91 -14.39
CA ALA A 56 -17.22 4.13 -13.33
C ALA A 56 -17.76 2.81 -13.92
N GLY A 57 -17.06 1.70 -13.68
CA GLY A 57 -17.70 0.37 -13.70
C GLY A 57 -17.12 -0.72 -14.58
N GLN A 58 -15.95 -0.57 -15.21
CA GLN A 58 -15.33 -1.70 -15.93
C GLN A 58 -14.23 -2.33 -15.07
N PRO A 59 -14.29 -3.65 -14.77
CA PRO A 59 -13.13 -4.36 -14.27
C PRO A 59 -12.02 -4.29 -15.32
N THR A 60 -10.84 -3.80 -14.95
CA THR A 60 -9.65 -3.95 -15.79
C THR A 60 -9.31 -5.44 -15.82
N VAL A 61 -9.79 -6.15 -16.83
CA VAL A 61 -9.31 -7.51 -17.13
C VAL A 61 -7.87 -7.34 -17.62
N VAL A 62 -6.90 -7.71 -16.78
CA VAL A 62 -5.53 -7.94 -17.21
C VAL A 62 -5.48 -9.38 -17.70
N THR A 63 -5.62 -9.60 -19.00
CA THR A 63 -5.18 -10.86 -19.61
C THR A 63 -3.66 -10.80 -19.70
N SER A 64 -2.97 -11.71 -19.00
CA SER A 64 -1.61 -12.08 -19.38
C SER A 64 -1.76 -12.97 -20.61
N ASP A 65 -1.17 -12.57 -21.74
CA ASP A 65 -0.95 -13.49 -22.85
C ASP A 65 0.10 -14.52 -22.40
N ASP A 66 -0.37 -15.71 -22.05
CA ASP A 66 0.32 -17.01 -22.12
C ASP A 66 -0.70 -18.08 -22.55
#